data_AF-A0A439PYD0-F1
#
_entry.id   AF-A0A439PYD0-F1
#
_cell.length_a   1.000
_cell.length_b   1.000
_cell.length_c   1.000
_cell.angle_alpha   90.00
_cell.angle_beta   90.00
_cell.angle_gamma   90.00
#
_symmetry.space_group_name_H-M   'P 1'
#
loop_
_entity.id
_entity.type
_entity.pdbx_description
1 polymer ?
#
loop_
_entity_poly.entity_id
_entity_poly.type
_entity_poly.pdbx_seq_one_letter_code
_entity_poly.pdbx_strand_id
1 'polypeptide(L)'
;MSNDLVISENPGAGGAGSATGEGLTGGAARVGFASLPANPTRKAEIEAIMRADFDRYESEGLDQEYRALLQGEMEAVNPEAGTPTAPMPVEASRMVLCSSQEGQKLVYEWERMGGFRTVLAGVQKDVGEIVKEAGSALRQRSFMERFTQSVPAAVEVALMDEFASGTPWAPPASQAEVDLFATTPAGKIMVQHWGAEAAERVGILRKRAARLVDSLTEDEEADLWAWFGGLDTHVITKVFRTMAGG
;
A
#
# COMPACT_ATOMS: atom_id res chain seq x y z
N MET A 1 48.39 15.31 12.44
CA MET A 1 48.94 14.67 11.22
C MET A 1 47.98 14.99 10.10
N SER A 2 48.45 15.78 9.14
CA SER A 2 47.73 16.21 7.94
C SER A 2 47.34 15.02 7.06
N ASN A 3 46.19 15.12 6.40
CA ASN A 3 46.10 14.96 4.95
C ASN A 3 44.80 15.60 4.46
N ASP A 4 45.00 16.67 3.70
CA ASP A 4 44.06 17.45 2.93
C ASP A 4 44.01 16.91 1.47
N LEU A 5 42.86 17.13 0.81
CA LEU A 5 42.63 17.17 -0.66
C LEU A 5 42.64 15.79 -1.38
N VAL A 6 41.67 15.46 -2.23
CA VAL A 6 41.42 16.06 -3.56
C VAL A 6 39.94 16.06 -3.94
N ILE A 7 39.45 17.26 -4.25
CA ILE A 7 38.28 17.55 -5.10
C ILE A 7 38.68 17.29 -6.55
N SER A 8 37.86 16.56 -7.31
CA SER A 8 37.96 16.52 -8.77
C SER A 8 36.62 16.94 -9.37
N GLU A 9 36.50 18.24 -9.66
CA GLU A 9 35.62 18.75 -10.70
C GLU A 9 36.34 18.62 -12.04
N ASN A 10 35.65 18.15 -13.08
CA ASN A 10 35.90 18.69 -14.41
C ASN A 10 34.58 18.73 -15.23
N PRO A 11 34.28 19.84 -15.92
CA PRO A 11 33.09 20.06 -16.73
C PRO A 11 33.34 19.73 -18.21
N GLY A 12 32.27 19.54 -19.00
CA GLY A 12 32.42 19.45 -20.46
C GLY A 12 31.21 18.92 -21.25
N ALA A 13 30.30 19.84 -21.58
CA ALA A 13 29.53 20.01 -22.81
C ALA A 13 29.23 18.81 -23.76
N GLY A 14 27.94 18.70 -24.11
CA GLY A 14 27.51 18.76 -25.51
C GLY A 14 27.16 17.44 -26.22
N GLY A 15 25.87 17.16 -26.36
CA GLY A 15 25.35 16.14 -27.26
C GLY A 15 23.85 16.28 -27.47
N ALA A 16 23.46 17.12 -28.43
CA ALA A 16 22.08 17.19 -28.93
C ALA A 16 21.74 15.95 -29.76
N GLY A 17 20.52 15.44 -29.58
CA GLY A 17 19.92 14.40 -30.42
C GLY A 17 18.40 14.42 -30.28
N SER A 18 17.73 15.05 -31.24
CA SER A 18 16.27 15.14 -31.35
C SER A 18 15.63 13.86 -31.91
N ALA A 19 14.47 13.54 -31.32
CA ALA A 19 13.18 13.22 -31.96
C ALA A 19 12.91 11.87 -32.68
N THR A 20 11.66 11.46 -32.41
CA THR A 20 10.69 10.61 -33.12
C THR A 20 10.72 9.08 -33.01
N GLY A 21 9.58 8.57 -32.54
CA GLY A 21 9.21 7.16 -32.44
C GLY A 21 7.84 7.03 -31.78
N GLU A 22 6.81 7.53 -32.47
CA GLU A 22 5.40 7.37 -32.12
C GLU A 22 5.03 5.88 -31.95
N GLY A 23 4.23 5.59 -30.92
CA GLY A 23 3.74 4.26 -30.62
C GLY A 23 2.75 4.27 -29.46
N LEU A 24 1.63 4.98 -29.65
CA LEU A 24 0.44 4.95 -28.80
C LEU A 24 -0.05 3.50 -28.58
N THR A 25 -0.07 3.04 -27.34
CA THR A 25 -1.14 2.17 -26.81
C THR A 25 -1.19 2.23 -25.27
N GLY A 26 -2.31 2.73 -24.74
CA GLY A 26 -3.04 2.05 -23.66
C GLY A 26 -2.61 2.29 -22.22
N GLY A 27 -3.37 3.14 -21.53
CA GLY A 27 -3.56 3.04 -20.08
C GLY A 27 -2.63 3.92 -19.27
N ALA A 28 -2.98 5.20 -19.14
CA ALA A 28 -2.48 6.03 -18.06
C ALA A 28 -2.87 5.36 -16.73
N ALA A 29 -1.93 4.62 -16.15
CA ALA A 29 -2.00 4.21 -14.77
C ALA A 29 -2.19 5.48 -13.95
N ARG A 30 -3.38 5.64 -13.36
CA ARG A 30 -3.67 6.69 -12.39
C ARG A 30 -2.74 6.48 -11.20
N VAL A 31 -1.59 7.15 -11.23
CA VAL A 31 -0.67 7.25 -10.10
C VAL A 31 -1.37 8.16 -9.10
N GLY A 32 -1.92 7.59 -8.04
CA GLY A 32 -2.43 8.38 -6.92
C GLY A 32 -1.27 9.14 -6.30
N PHE A 33 -1.29 10.47 -6.41
CA PHE A 33 -0.34 11.31 -5.69
C PHE A 33 -0.57 11.17 -4.18
N ALA A 34 0.51 10.99 -3.43
CA ALA A 34 0.50 11.14 -1.98
C ALA A 34 0.14 12.59 -1.62
N SER A 35 -0.47 12.81 -0.46
CA SER A 35 -0.77 14.17 0.03
C SER A 35 0.52 15.01 0.05
N LEU A 36 0.48 16.20 -0.57
CA LEU A 36 1.61 17.14 -0.56
C LEU A 36 1.45 18.08 0.64
N PRO A 37 2.54 18.49 1.32
CA PRO A 37 2.45 19.49 2.36
C PRO A 37 1.89 20.79 1.80
N ALA A 38 1.10 21.52 2.61
CA ALA A 38 0.51 22.79 2.21
C ALA A 38 1.60 23.77 1.71
N ASN A 39 1.46 24.23 0.45
CA ASN A 39 2.38 25.17 -0.17
C ASN A 39 1.59 26.27 -0.91
N PRO A 40 1.34 27.42 -0.26
CA PRO A 40 0.50 28.48 -0.82
C PRO A 40 1.13 29.12 -2.08
N THR A 41 2.46 29.16 -2.17
CA THR A 41 3.17 29.72 -3.32
C THR A 41 2.99 28.86 -4.57
N ARG A 42 3.15 27.54 -4.43
CA ARG A 42 2.95 26.60 -5.55
C ARG A 42 1.49 26.53 -5.97
N LYS A 43 0.57 26.59 -5.01
CA LYS A 43 -0.86 26.65 -5.28
C LYS A 43 -1.24 27.89 -6.10
N ALA A 44 -0.76 29.08 -5.72
CA ALA A 44 -1.01 30.32 -6.44
C ALA A 44 -0.42 30.32 -7.86
N GLU A 45 0.74 29.67 -8.05
CA GLU A 45 1.33 29.46 -9.37
C GLU A 45 0.44 28.57 -10.25
N ILE A 46 -0.06 27.45 -9.73
CA ILE A 46 -0.97 26.56 -10.45
C ILE A 46 -2.30 27.25 -10.76
N GLU A 47 -2.85 28.06 -9.84
CA GLU A 47 -4.06 28.86 -10.10
C GLU A 47 -3.84 29.92 -11.19
N ALA A 48 -2.64 30.51 -11.26
CA ALA A 48 -2.28 31.45 -12.31
C ALA A 48 -2.18 30.75 -13.67
N ILE A 49 -1.58 29.55 -13.73
CA ILE A 49 -1.52 28.73 -14.94
C ILE A 49 -2.93 28.29 -15.35
N MET A 50 -3.76 27.80 -14.42
CA MET A 50 -5.15 27.42 -14.70
C MET A 50 -5.97 28.56 -15.32
N ARG A 51 -5.69 29.81 -14.96
CA ARG A 51 -6.38 30.99 -15.49
C ARG A 51 -5.82 31.47 -16.82
N ALA A 52 -4.52 31.31 -17.06
CA ALA A 52 -3.82 31.86 -18.22
C ALA A 52 -3.63 30.86 -19.37
N ASP A 53 -3.51 29.58 -19.06
CA ASP A 53 -3.16 28.50 -19.97
C ASP A 53 -3.72 27.16 -19.48
N PHE A 54 -4.98 26.91 -19.81
CA PHE A 54 -5.70 25.72 -19.36
C PHE A 54 -5.20 24.43 -20.04
N ASP A 55 -4.73 24.53 -21.29
CA ASP A 55 -4.18 23.38 -22.02
C ASP A 55 -2.90 22.88 -21.35
N ARG A 56 -2.06 23.79 -20.85
CA ARG A 56 -0.89 23.45 -20.04
C ARG A 56 -1.29 22.87 -18.68
N TYR A 57 -2.33 23.41 -18.05
CA TYR A 57 -2.84 22.90 -16.77
C TYR A 57 -3.26 21.42 -16.86
N GLU A 58 -3.96 21.01 -17.92
CA GLU A 58 -4.37 19.61 -18.11
C GLU A 58 -3.22 18.72 -18.59
N SER A 59 -2.41 19.18 -19.55
CA SER A 59 -1.35 18.36 -20.16
C SER A 59 -0.17 18.07 -19.21
N GLU A 60 0.13 18.98 -18.28
CA GLU A 60 1.16 18.79 -17.25
C GLU A 60 0.63 18.08 -15.98
N GLY A 61 -0.67 17.75 -15.92
CA GLY A 61 -1.28 17.07 -14.76
C GLY A 61 -1.32 17.94 -13.49
N LEU A 62 -1.35 19.26 -13.66
CA LEU A 62 -1.38 20.21 -12.54
C LEU A 62 -2.70 20.16 -11.74
N ASP A 63 -3.73 19.53 -12.30
CA ASP A 63 -4.99 19.24 -11.60
C ASP A 63 -4.79 18.29 -10.41
N GLN A 64 -3.90 17.29 -10.57
CA GLN A 64 -3.58 16.32 -9.52
C GLN A 64 -2.71 16.95 -8.44
N GLU A 65 -1.72 17.75 -8.84
CA GLU A 65 -0.87 18.52 -7.91
C GLU A 65 -1.71 19.53 -7.10
N TYR A 66 -2.60 20.27 -7.76
CA TYR A 66 -3.49 21.23 -7.13
C TYR A 66 -4.43 20.57 -6.11
N ARG A 67 -5.01 19.41 -6.44
CA ARG A 67 -5.84 18.63 -5.50
C ARG A 67 -5.04 18.14 -4.29
N ALA A 68 -3.80 17.67 -4.50
CA ALA A 68 -2.92 17.25 -3.40
C ALA A 68 -2.57 18.41 -2.47
N LEU A 69 -2.34 19.62 -3.00
CA LEU A 69 -2.09 20.83 -2.21
C LEU A 69 -3.33 21.28 -1.43
N LEU A 70 -4.52 21.24 -2.03
CA LEU A 70 -5.78 21.54 -1.33
C LEU A 70 -6.03 20.55 -0.19
N GLN A 71 -5.75 19.26 -0.40
CA GLN A 71 -5.86 18.26 0.64
C GLN A 71 -4.85 18.49 1.78
N GLY A 72 -3.60 18.85 1.45
CA GLY A 72 -2.59 19.25 2.44
C GLY A 72 -2.99 20.48 3.28
N GLU A 73 -3.66 21.47 2.68
CA GLU A 73 -4.22 22.62 3.40
C GLU A 73 -5.36 22.21 4.35
N MET A 74 -6.25 21.33 3.88
CA MET A 74 -7.33 20.79 4.71
C MET A 74 -6.78 19.98 5.90
N GLU A 75 -5.75 19.17 5.67
CA GLU A 75 -5.03 18.40 6.68
C GLU A 75 -4.28 19.29 7.69
N ALA A 76 -3.73 20.43 7.25
CA ALA A 76 -3.05 21.39 8.12
C ALA A 76 -4.02 22.16 9.04
N VAL A 77 -5.21 22.50 8.54
CA VAL A 77 -6.25 23.24 9.29
C VAL A 77 -7.06 22.31 10.18
N ASN A 78 -7.33 21.09 9.70
CA ASN A 78 -7.97 20.04 10.45
C ASN A 78 -7.20 18.74 10.20
N PRO A 79 -6.33 18.32 11.14
CA PRO A 79 -5.62 17.05 11.06
C PRO A 79 -6.57 15.84 10.88
N GLU A 80 -7.84 16.00 11.24
CA GLU A 80 -8.89 14.99 11.07
C GLU A 80 -9.56 15.01 9.67
N ALA A 81 -9.31 16.02 8.84
CA ALA A 81 -9.87 16.14 7.48
C ALA A 81 -9.07 15.35 6.42
N GLY A 82 -7.88 14.87 6.75
CA GLY A 82 -7.10 14.02 5.84
C GLY A 82 -7.77 12.69 5.54
N THR A 83 -7.45 12.12 4.39
CA THR A 83 -7.92 10.78 4.02
C THR A 83 -6.98 9.75 4.68
N PRO A 84 -7.42 8.97 5.69
CA PRO A 84 -6.55 8.06 6.45
C PRO A 84 -5.89 6.99 5.58
N THR A 85 -6.55 6.62 4.48
CA THR A 85 -6.07 5.64 3.50
C THR A 85 -5.35 6.27 2.32
N ALA A 86 -4.91 7.53 2.42
CA ALA A 86 -4.06 8.14 1.41
C ALA A 86 -2.71 7.40 1.37
N PRO A 87 -2.20 7.02 0.19
CA PRO A 87 -0.88 6.40 0.07
C PRO A 87 0.20 7.27 0.69
N MET A 88 1.06 6.68 1.52
CA MET A 88 2.20 7.37 2.09
C MET A 88 3.29 7.55 1.02
N PRO A 89 3.98 8.72 0.96
CA PRO A 89 5.08 8.92 0.02
C PRO A 89 6.16 7.84 0.14
N VAL A 90 6.70 7.40 -1.00
CA VAL A 90 7.68 6.29 -1.08
C VAL A 90 8.86 6.48 -0.13
N GLU A 91 9.48 7.66 -0.11
CA GLU A 91 10.64 7.92 0.76
C GLU A 91 10.26 7.94 2.25
N ALA A 92 9.06 8.43 2.59
CA ALA A 92 8.56 8.38 3.96
C ALA A 92 8.32 6.93 4.40
N SER A 93 7.68 6.12 3.55
CA SER A 93 7.49 4.68 3.83
C SER A 93 8.81 3.93 3.95
N ARG A 94 9.80 4.25 3.10
CA ARG A 94 11.14 3.66 3.19
C ARG A 94 11.81 4.01 4.52
N MET A 95 11.78 5.28 4.93
CA MET A 95 12.37 5.70 6.21
C MET A 95 11.71 5.00 7.39
N VAL A 96 10.38 4.87 7.40
CA VAL A 96 9.63 4.18 8.45
C VAL A 96 9.98 2.69 8.48
N LEU A 97 9.92 1.98 7.35
CA LEU A 97 10.26 0.56 7.32
C LEU A 97 11.73 0.32 7.71
N CYS A 98 12.66 1.18 7.28
CA CYS A 98 14.06 1.04 7.62
C CYS A 98 14.39 1.36 9.10
N SER A 99 13.42 1.76 9.93
CA SER A 99 13.65 1.98 11.37
C SER A 99 13.77 0.68 12.18
N SER A 100 13.42 -0.47 11.60
CA SER A 100 13.61 -1.80 12.19
C SER A 100 14.45 -2.70 11.29
N GLN A 101 15.01 -3.77 11.84
CA GLN A 101 15.82 -4.73 11.08
C GLN A 101 14.96 -5.51 10.07
N GLU A 102 13.75 -5.87 10.48
CA GLU A 102 12.76 -6.59 9.69
C GLU A 102 12.32 -5.75 8.49
N GLY A 103 12.03 -4.46 8.70
CA GLY A 103 11.63 -3.57 7.63
C GLY A 103 12.79 -3.20 6.68
N GLN A 104 14.04 -3.13 7.15
CA GLN A 104 15.20 -3.02 6.26
C GLN A 104 15.32 -4.22 5.31
N LYS A 105 15.10 -5.43 5.84
CA LYS A 105 15.09 -6.67 5.04
C LYS A 105 13.94 -6.66 4.02
N LEU A 106 12.75 -6.27 4.45
CA LEU A 106 11.57 -6.14 3.58
C LEU A 106 11.83 -5.18 2.42
N VAL A 107 12.35 -3.99 2.70
CA VAL A 107 12.68 -2.99 1.67
C VAL A 107 13.67 -3.58 0.66
N TYR A 108 14.71 -4.28 1.13
CA TYR A 108 15.68 -4.94 0.25
C TYR A 108 15.05 -6.02 -0.63
N GLU A 109 14.15 -6.84 -0.08
CA GLU A 109 13.45 -7.88 -0.82
C GLU A 109 12.52 -7.29 -1.88
N TRP A 110 11.76 -6.25 -1.53
CA TRP A 110 10.86 -5.56 -2.46
C TRP A 110 11.60 -4.87 -3.60
N GLU A 111 12.80 -4.33 -3.36
CA GLU A 111 13.66 -3.85 -4.45
C GLU A 111 14.01 -4.96 -5.45
N ARG A 112 14.27 -6.18 -4.97
CA ARG A 112 14.60 -7.33 -5.81
C ARG A 112 13.40 -7.92 -6.55
N MET A 113 12.19 -7.78 -6.03
CA MET A 113 10.95 -8.32 -6.62
C MET A 113 10.38 -7.50 -7.78
N GLY A 114 10.94 -6.32 -8.07
CA GLY A 114 10.42 -5.43 -9.11
C GLY A 114 10.47 -3.93 -8.77
N GLY A 115 11.11 -3.58 -7.66
CA GLY A 115 11.32 -2.21 -7.21
C GLY A 115 10.39 -1.83 -6.06
N PHE A 116 10.96 -1.25 -5.00
CA PHE A 116 10.24 -0.92 -3.77
C PHE A 116 9.00 -0.06 -4.02
N ARG A 117 9.10 0.96 -4.88
CA ARG A 117 7.99 1.84 -5.24
C ARG A 117 6.78 1.07 -5.80
N THR A 118 7.02 0.12 -6.70
CA THR A 118 5.96 -0.62 -7.38
C THR A 118 5.23 -1.54 -6.40
N VAL A 119 6.00 -2.28 -5.59
CA VAL A 119 5.45 -3.20 -4.59
C VAL A 119 4.67 -2.43 -3.53
N LEU A 120 5.25 -1.36 -2.99
CA LEU A 120 4.61 -0.51 -1.98
C LEU A 120 3.27 0.05 -2.47
N ALA A 121 3.19 0.52 -3.72
CA ALA A 121 1.94 1.06 -4.26
C ALA A 121 0.82 0.00 -4.31
N GLY A 122 1.16 -1.26 -4.62
CA GLY A 122 0.23 -2.39 -4.58
C GLY A 122 -0.25 -2.67 -3.15
N VAL A 123 0.69 -2.80 -2.21
CA VAL A 123 0.37 -3.06 -0.79
C VAL A 123 -0.49 -1.95 -0.19
N GLN A 124 -0.12 -0.68 -0.40
CA GLN A 124 -0.90 0.47 0.11
C GLN A 124 -2.30 0.54 -0.48
N LYS A 125 -2.48 0.11 -1.75
CA LYS A 125 -3.80 0.01 -2.37
C LYS A 125 -4.63 -1.07 -1.67
N ASP A 126 -4.09 -2.27 -1.53
CA ASP A 126 -4.82 -3.42 -0.98
C ASP A 126 -5.18 -3.20 0.50
N VAL A 127 -4.23 -2.72 1.30
CA VAL A 127 -4.44 -2.34 2.70
C VAL A 127 -5.41 -1.16 2.80
N GLY A 128 -5.27 -0.15 1.95
CA GLY A 128 -6.19 0.99 1.92
C GLY A 128 -7.64 0.58 1.64
N GLU A 129 -7.86 -0.39 0.74
CA GLU A 129 -9.18 -0.96 0.47
C GLU A 129 -9.74 -1.75 1.67
N ILE A 130 -8.89 -2.41 2.46
CA ILE A 130 -9.30 -3.09 3.70
C ILE A 130 -9.69 -2.06 4.76
N VAL A 131 -8.85 -1.05 4.98
CA VAL A 131 -9.10 -0.02 5.99
C VAL A 131 -10.39 0.75 5.68
N LYS A 132 -10.70 1.00 4.41
CA LYS A 132 -11.97 1.65 4.00
C LYS A 132 -13.21 0.93 4.51
N GLU A 133 -13.16 -0.40 4.67
CA GLU A 133 -14.30 -1.16 5.19
C GLU A 133 -14.60 -0.83 6.66
N ALA A 134 -13.62 -0.35 7.44
CA ALA A 134 -13.84 0.10 8.81
C ALA A 134 -14.80 1.32 8.92
N GLY A 135 -15.13 1.97 7.78
CA GLY A 135 -16.16 2.98 7.68
C GLY A 135 -15.61 4.40 7.58
N SER A 136 -16.13 5.32 8.40
CA SER A 136 -15.75 6.75 8.39
C SER A 136 -14.25 6.98 8.64
N ALA A 137 -13.70 8.11 8.20
CA ALA A 137 -12.29 8.48 8.44
C ALA A 137 -11.85 8.38 9.92
N LEU A 138 -12.71 8.74 10.87
CA LEU A 138 -12.41 8.57 12.30
C LEU A 138 -12.20 7.10 12.68
N ARG A 139 -13.12 6.22 12.25
CA ARG A 139 -13.00 4.77 12.48
C ARG A 139 -11.79 4.17 11.78
N GLN A 140 -11.47 4.62 10.57
CA GLN A 140 -10.28 4.20 9.84
C GLN A 140 -8.99 4.55 10.61
N ARG A 141 -8.89 5.78 11.15
CA ARG A 141 -7.75 6.17 12.00
C ARG A 141 -7.67 5.33 13.27
N SER A 142 -8.78 5.17 13.99
CA SER A 142 -8.80 4.33 15.19
C SER A 142 -8.47 2.86 14.88
N PHE A 143 -8.85 2.36 13.71
CA PHE A 143 -8.47 1.04 13.25
C PHE A 143 -6.95 0.92 13.05
N MET A 144 -6.35 1.88 12.32
CA MET A 144 -4.91 1.91 12.07
C MET A 144 -4.10 2.11 13.36
N GLU A 145 -4.55 2.99 14.25
CA GLU A 145 -3.91 3.21 15.54
C GLU A 145 -3.96 1.96 16.42
N ARG A 146 -5.12 1.29 16.50
CA ARG A 146 -5.24 0.03 17.24
C ARG A 146 -4.32 -1.03 16.65
N PHE A 147 -4.24 -1.15 15.33
CA PHE A 147 -3.34 -2.09 14.68
C PHE A 147 -1.90 -1.88 15.14
N THR A 148 -1.38 -0.65 15.07
CA THR A 148 -0.02 -0.32 15.53
C THR A 148 0.20 -0.57 17.03
N GLN A 149 -0.85 -0.47 17.86
CA GLN A 149 -0.76 -0.73 19.30
C GLN A 149 -0.85 -2.22 19.64
N SER A 150 -1.60 -3.00 18.87
CA SER A 150 -1.92 -4.40 19.18
C SER A 150 -1.03 -5.41 18.46
N VAL A 151 -0.38 -5.01 17.36
CA VAL A 151 0.40 -5.89 16.51
C VAL A 151 1.88 -5.54 16.61
N PRO A 152 2.76 -6.47 17.00
CA PRO A 152 4.20 -6.23 17.00
C PRO A 152 4.73 -5.87 15.60
N ALA A 153 5.80 -5.08 15.53
CA ALA A 153 6.38 -4.62 14.27
C ALA A 153 6.77 -5.78 13.33
N ALA A 154 7.23 -6.91 13.86
CA ALA A 154 7.54 -8.10 13.08
C ALA A 154 6.31 -8.68 12.36
N VAL A 155 5.16 -8.75 13.06
CA VAL A 155 3.89 -9.21 12.49
C VAL A 155 3.37 -8.23 11.44
N GLU A 156 3.49 -6.92 11.71
CA GLU A 156 3.15 -5.88 10.73
C GLU A 156 3.97 -6.02 9.43
N VAL A 157 5.28 -6.19 9.55
CA VAL A 157 6.18 -6.42 8.40
C VAL A 157 5.82 -7.71 7.66
N ALA A 158 5.55 -8.81 8.38
CA ALA A 158 5.17 -10.07 7.78
C ALA A 158 3.83 -9.98 7.03
N LEU A 159 2.85 -9.25 7.57
CA LEU A 159 1.59 -8.97 6.88
C LEU A 159 1.82 -8.17 5.59
N MET A 160 2.65 -7.12 5.64
CA MET A 160 2.98 -6.33 4.44
C MET A 160 3.66 -7.20 3.37
N ASP A 161 4.61 -8.04 3.76
CA ASP A 161 5.28 -8.95 2.84
C ASP A 161 4.32 -9.97 2.22
N GLU A 162 3.40 -10.49 3.03
CA GLU A 162 2.39 -11.40 2.55
C GLU A 162 1.51 -10.71 1.50
N PHE A 163 1.03 -9.48 1.73
CA PHE A 163 0.29 -8.70 0.73
C PHE A 163 1.09 -8.50 -0.57
N ALA A 164 2.40 -8.27 -0.47
CA ALA A 164 3.29 -8.10 -1.62
C ALA A 164 3.52 -9.40 -2.42
N SER A 165 3.49 -10.56 -1.75
CA SER A 165 3.86 -11.86 -2.30
C SER A 165 2.89 -12.43 -3.35
N GLY A 166 1.78 -11.72 -3.62
CA GLY A 166 0.77 -12.13 -4.60
C GLY A 166 0.05 -13.43 -4.21
N THR A 167 -0.74 -13.95 -5.17
CA THR A 167 -1.55 -15.17 -4.94
C THR A 167 -0.72 -16.41 -5.26
N PRO A 168 -0.38 -17.26 -4.28
CA PRO A 168 0.33 -18.50 -4.56
C PRO A 168 -0.57 -19.51 -5.25
N TRP A 169 0.02 -20.42 -6.03
CA TRP A 169 -0.68 -21.65 -6.38
C TRP A 169 -0.82 -22.53 -5.12
N ALA A 170 -2.02 -23.07 -4.90
CA ALA A 170 -2.30 -24.02 -3.84
C ALA A 170 -3.26 -25.11 -4.37
N PRO A 171 -3.13 -26.36 -3.89
CA PRO A 171 -4.15 -27.36 -4.18
C PRO A 171 -5.51 -26.92 -3.59
N PRO A 172 -6.64 -27.24 -4.25
CA PRO A 172 -7.95 -26.97 -3.69
C PRO A 172 -8.11 -27.65 -2.32
N ALA A 173 -8.74 -26.94 -1.39
CA ALA A 173 -9.07 -27.46 -0.07
C ALA A 173 -10.08 -28.62 -0.20
N SER A 174 -9.95 -29.59 0.70
CA SER A 174 -10.95 -30.64 0.88
C SER A 174 -12.28 -30.06 1.36
N GLN A 175 -13.38 -30.77 1.14
CA GLN A 175 -14.69 -30.33 1.61
C GLN A 175 -14.71 -30.10 3.14
N ALA A 176 -14.03 -30.95 3.91
CA ALA A 176 -13.92 -30.79 5.37
C ALA A 176 -13.22 -29.49 5.78
N GLU A 177 -12.20 -29.05 5.02
CA GLU A 177 -11.51 -27.79 5.26
C GLU A 177 -12.38 -26.59 4.86
N VAL A 178 -13.17 -26.70 3.79
CA VAL A 178 -14.15 -25.68 3.41
C VAL A 178 -15.24 -25.55 4.46
N ASP A 179 -15.75 -26.67 4.97
CA ASP A 179 -16.77 -26.70 6.03
C ASP A 179 -16.23 -26.10 7.33
N LEU A 180 -14.97 -26.41 7.68
CA LEU A 180 -14.29 -25.81 8.83
C LEU A 180 -14.15 -24.29 8.67
N PHE A 181 -13.71 -23.81 7.50
CA PHE A 181 -13.62 -22.38 7.21
C PHE A 181 -14.99 -21.70 7.33
N ALA A 182 -16.05 -22.36 6.84
CA ALA A 182 -17.43 -21.88 6.91
C ALA A 182 -18.05 -21.86 8.32
N THR A 183 -17.36 -22.35 9.36
CA THR A 183 -17.83 -22.24 10.75
C THR A 183 -17.82 -20.81 11.28
N THR A 184 -16.97 -19.95 10.71
CA THR A 184 -16.91 -18.52 11.08
C THR A 184 -17.95 -17.71 10.29
N PRO A 185 -18.49 -16.61 10.84
CA PRO A 185 -19.41 -15.74 10.10
C PRO A 185 -18.85 -15.24 8.76
N ALA A 186 -17.59 -14.78 8.76
CA ALA A 186 -16.91 -14.32 7.55
C ALA A 186 -16.66 -15.46 6.56
N GLY A 187 -16.19 -16.61 7.03
CA GLY A 187 -15.94 -17.76 6.18
C GLY A 187 -17.21 -18.29 5.52
N LYS A 188 -18.34 -18.30 6.24
CA LYS A 188 -19.65 -18.65 5.68
C LYS A 188 -20.07 -17.72 4.54
N ILE A 189 -19.91 -16.41 4.74
CA ILE A 189 -20.19 -15.39 3.70
C ILE A 189 -19.31 -15.64 2.48
N MET A 190 -18.02 -15.90 2.68
CA MET A 190 -17.08 -16.11 1.57
C MET A 190 -17.33 -17.40 0.80
N VAL A 191 -17.63 -18.52 1.47
CA VAL A 191 -17.98 -19.78 0.78
C VAL A 191 -19.25 -19.61 -0.06
N GLN A 192 -20.26 -18.90 0.46
CA GLN A 192 -21.46 -18.58 -0.32
C GLN A 192 -21.15 -17.68 -1.52
N HIS A 193 -20.25 -16.71 -1.35
CA HIS A 193 -19.86 -15.78 -2.39
C HIS A 193 -19.06 -16.44 -3.51
N TRP A 194 -18.10 -17.31 -3.18
CA TRP A 194 -17.24 -18.00 -4.15
C TRP A 194 -17.93 -19.18 -4.82
N GLY A 195 -18.93 -19.80 -4.18
CA GLY A 195 -19.67 -20.92 -4.74
C GLY A 195 -18.76 -22.08 -5.14
N ALA A 196 -18.72 -22.40 -6.44
CA ALA A 196 -17.91 -23.50 -6.97
C ALA A 196 -16.39 -23.31 -6.79
N GLU A 197 -15.92 -22.06 -6.67
CA GLU A 197 -14.49 -21.75 -6.48
C GLU A 197 -14.05 -21.82 -5.00
N ALA A 198 -14.97 -22.07 -4.07
CA ALA A 198 -14.67 -21.99 -2.63
C ALA A 198 -13.48 -22.87 -2.21
N ALA A 199 -13.39 -24.10 -2.74
CA ALA A 199 -12.28 -25.00 -2.44
C ALA A 199 -10.92 -24.43 -2.86
N GLU A 200 -10.83 -23.83 -4.05
CA GLU A 200 -9.60 -23.20 -4.54
C GLU A 200 -9.23 -21.98 -3.70
N ARG A 201 -10.18 -21.08 -3.43
CA ARG A 201 -9.95 -19.87 -2.64
C ARG A 201 -9.55 -20.18 -1.20
N VAL A 202 -10.18 -21.18 -0.57
CA VAL A 202 -9.79 -21.65 0.77
C VAL A 202 -8.39 -22.27 0.75
N GLY A 203 -8.04 -23.03 -0.28
CA GLY A 203 -6.69 -23.59 -0.45
C GLY A 203 -5.62 -22.49 -0.51
N ILE A 204 -5.88 -21.44 -1.29
CA ILE A 204 -5.02 -20.25 -1.38
C ILE A 204 -4.86 -19.60 0.00
N LEU A 205 -5.97 -19.28 0.68
CA LEU A 205 -5.92 -18.64 1.99
C LEU A 205 -5.15 -19.46 3.01
N ARG A 206 -5.35 -20.79 3.04
CA ARG A 206 -4.60 -21.68 3.93
C ARG A 206 -3.11 -21.66 3.62
N LYS A 207 -2.72 -21.66 2.34
CA LYS A 207 -1.31 -21.58 1.94
C LYS A 207 -0.67 -20.26 2.34
N ARG A 208 -1.39 -19.14 2.18
CA ARG A 208 -0.92 -17.81 2.61
C ARG A 208 -0.81 -17.71 4.13
N ALA A 209 -1.82 -18.19 4.87
CA ALA A 209 -1.78 -18.23 6.33
C ALA A 209 -0.60 -19.06 6.84
N ALA A 210 -0.34 -20.23 6.24
CA ALA A 210 0.82 -21.05 6.61
C ALA A 210 2.14 -20.32 6.36
N ARG A 211 2.31 -19.66 5.21
CA ARG A 211 3.53 -18.90 4.90
C ARG A 211 3.73 -17.72 5.86
N LEU A 212 2.65 -17.02 6.20
CA LEU A 212 2.67 -15.92 7.17
C LEU A 212 3.13 -16.45 8.55
N VAL A 213 2.51 -17.51 9.04
CA VAL A 213 2.85 -18.11 10.35
C VAL A 213 4.25 -18.72 10.36
N ASP A 214 4.71 -19.36 9.27
CA ASP A 214 6.06 -19.92 9.16
C ASP A 214 7.17 -18.86 9.31
N SER A 215 6.83 -17.57 9.14
CA SER A 215 7.75 -16.44 9.29
C SER A 215 7.76 -15.82 10.69
N LEU A 216 6.84 -16.26 11.56
CA LEU A 216 6.61 -15.69 12.90
C LEU A 216 7.02 -16.68 14.00
N THR A 217 7.32 -16.13 15.18
CA THR A 217 7.41 -16.91 16.41
C THR A 217 6.02 -17.27 16.95
N GLU A 218 5.95 -18.21 17.89
CA GLU A 218 4.68 -18.65 18.50
C GLU A 218 3.93 -17.48 19.20
N ASP A 219 4.66 -16.60 19.87
CA ASP A 219 4.07 -15.42 20.53
C ASP A 219 3.53 -14.41 19.49
N GLU A 220 4.28 -14.16 18.41
CA GLU A 220 3.87 -13.27 17.32
C GLU A 220 2.67 -13.83 16.53
N GLU A 221 2.62 -15.14 16.32
CA GLU A 221 1.46 -15.82 15.75
C GLU A 221 0.22 -15.63 16.66
N ALA A 222 0.37 -15.78 17.97
CA ALA A 222 -0.72 -15.59 18.91
C ALA A 222 -1.26 -14.15 18.86
N ASP A 223 -0.37 -13.15 18.81
CA ASP A 223 -0.73 -11.73 18.68
C ASP A 223 -1.46 -11.46 17.34
N LEU A 224 -0.97 -12.03 16.24
CA LEU A 224 -1.61 -11.94 14.91
C LEU A 224 -3.06 -12.46 14.97
N TRP A 225 -3.27 -13.67 15.48
CA TRP A 225 -4.61 -14.26 15.51
C TRP A 225 -5.53 -13.60 16.52
N ALA A 226 -5.01 -13.11 17.65
CA ALA A 226 -5.76 -12.33 18.62
C ALA A 226 -6.27 -11.02 18.00
N TRP A 227 -5.40 -10.29 17.30
CA TRP A 227 -5.80 -9.10 16.56
C TRP A 227 -6.82 -9.43 15.46
N PHE A 228 -6.54 -10.42 14.61
CA PHE A 228 -7.39 -10.77 13.48
C PHE A 228 -8.78 -11.24 13.92
N GLY A 229 -8.85 -12.03 14.99
CA GLY A 229 -10.09 -12.51 15.59
C GLY A 229 -10.93 -11.41 16.25
N GLY A 230 -10.31 -10.28 16.61
CA GLY A 230 -10.98 -9.10 17.16
C GLY A 230 -11.59 -8.17 16.12
N LEU A 231 -11.38 -8.43 14.83
CA LEU A 231 -11.89 -7.60 13.74
C LEU A 231 -13.39 -7.83 13.48
N ASP A 232 -14.08 -6.79 13.01
CA ASP A 232 -15.46 -6.92 12.59
C ASP A 232 -15.58 -7.86 11.37
N THR A 233 -16.69 -8.61 11.30
CA THR A 233 -16.91 -9.63 10.25
C THR A 233 -16.75 -9.09 8.83
N HIS A 234 -17.19 -7.85 8.56
CA HIS A 234 -17.09 -7.24 7.23
C HIS A 234 -15.63 -6.93 6.85
N VAL A 235 -14.79 -6.51 7.80
CA VAL A 235 -13.35 -6.30 7.59
C VAL A 235 -12.65 -7.64 7.32
N ILE A 236 -12.93 -8.67 8.12
CA ILE A 236 -12.38 -10.03 7.92
C ILE A 236 -12.75 -10.56 6.52
N THR A 237 -14.02 -10.38 6.12
CA THR A 237 -14.52 -10.78 4.80
C THR A 237 -13.73 -10.10 3.68
N LYS A 238 -13.44 -8.80 3.83
CA LYS A 238 -12.61 -8.06 2.86
C LYS A 238 -11.18 -8.56 2.83
N VAL A 239 -10.56 -8.80 3.99
CA VAL A 239 -9.21 -9.40 4.05
C VAL A 239 -9.19 -10.73 3.31
N PHE A 240 -10.14 -11.63 3.54
CA PHE A 240 -10.24 -12.90 2.83
C PHE A 240 -10.38 -12.72 1.31
N ARG A 241 -11.22 -11.78 0.85
CA ARG A 241 -11.36 -11.52 -0.59
C ARG A 241 -10.05 -11.03 -1.20
N THR A 242 -9.42 -10.02 -0.61
CA THR A 242 -8.14 -9.48 -1.05
C THR A 242 -7.08 -10.58 -1.07
N MET A 243 -7.02 -11.39 -0.01
CA MET A 243 -6.00 -12.41 0.14
C MET A 243 -6.21 -13.63 -0.77
N ALA A 244 -7.43 -13.90 -1.21
CA ALA A 244 -7.74 -14.97 -2.13
C ALA A 244 -7.60 -14.59 -3.63
N GLY A 245 -7.12 -13.37 -3.93
CA GLY A 245 -6.84 -12.90 -5.29
C GLY A 245 -7.91 -12.00 -5.91
N GLY A 246 -8.84 -11.45 -5.12
CA GLY A 246 -9.87 -10.50 -5.58
C GLY A 246 -11.14 -11.17 -6.08
#